data_AF-C1GZZ9-F1
#
_entry.id   AF-C1GZZ9-F1
#
_cell.length_a   1.000
_cell.length_b   1.000
_cell.length_c   1.000
_cell.angle_alpha   90.00
_cell.angle_beta   90.00
_cell.angle_gamma   90.00
#
_symmetry.space_group_name_H-M   'P 1'
#
loop_
_entity.id
_entity.type
_entity.pdbx_description
1 polymer ?
#
loop_
_entity_poly.entity_id
_entity_poly.type
_entity_poly.pdbx_seq_one_letter_code
_entity_poly.pdbx_strand_id
1 'polypeptide(L)'
;MSFKTLILDGVRKRYSVGSTIGTVVGCFLRFLQFVFGIAVIGLYAQDLLKQHKDGKPYDPKWTYATALGTLSSFFAIIYFIIPLVISGPLALLPRFNLPNLMLDSIISILWLTLFGIFGKMYISKEATEGDVDLIRMKNSVWVDMANLALWTATAVWAGVRYWKCGKGSRAEKKDSEMGQI
;
A
#
# COMPACT_ATOMS: atom_id res chain seq x y z
N MET A 1 8.81 -34.07 7.38
CA MET A 1 8.55 -32.94 8.32
C MET A 1 7.13 -33.09 8.87
N SER A 2 6.95 -33.18 10.19
CA SER A 2 5.63 -33.41 10.80
C SER A 2 4.83 -32.11 10.88
N PHE A 3 3.51 -32.16 10.67
CA PHE A 3 2.63 -30.98 10.79
C PHE A 3 2.80 -30.25 12.13
N LYS A 4 3.11 -31.00 13.20
CA LYS A 4 3.41 -30.43 14.53
C LYS A 4 4.66 -29.54 14.55
N THR A 5 5.74 -29.93 13.86
CA THR A 5 6.98 -29.13 13.84
C THR A 5 6.78 -27.84 13.06
N LEU A 6 6.04 -27.89 11.95
CA LEU A 6 5.72 -26.70 11.16
C LEU A 6 4.85 -25.71 11.94
N ILE A 7 3.89 -26.20 12.74
CA ILE A 7 3.12 -25.35 13.66
C ILE A 7 4.02 -24.78 14.76
N LEU A 8 4.83 -25.60 15.42
CA LEU A 8 5.66 -25.16 16.54
C LEU A 8 6.69 -24.11 16.09
N ASP A 9 7.36 -24.33 14.96
CA ASP A 9 8.33 -23.39 14.37
C ASP A 9 7.64 -22.12 13.90
N GLY A 10 6.43 -22.23 13.32
CA GLY A 10 5.59 -21.09 12.98
C GLY A 10 5.20 -20.27 14.20
N VAL A 11 4.83 -20.92 15.31
CA VAL A 11 4.50 -20.29 16.59
C VAL A 11 5.73 -19.61 17.20
N ARG A 12 6.87 -20.30 17.25
CA ARG A 12 8.14 -19.78 17.79
C ARG A 12 8.63 -18.55 17.02
N LYS A 13 8.58 -18.61 15.69
CA LYS A 13 8.97 -17.48 14.82
C LYS A 13 8.03 -16.28 14.98
N ARG A 14 6.74 -16.54 15.25
CA ARG A 14 5.73 -15.50 15.48
C ARG A 14 5.92 -14.73 16.80
N TYR A 15 6.39 -15.41 17.85
CA TYR A 15 6.74 -14.76 19.13
C TYR A 15 8.14 -14.15 19.16
N SER A 16 8.91 -14.25 18.07
CA SER A 16 10.15 -13.49 17.94
C SER A 16 9.83 -12.00 17.88
N VAL A 17 10.47 -11.20 18.74
CA VAL A 17 10.30 -9.74 18.85
C VAL A 17 10.30 -9.05 17.48
N GLY A 18 11.14 -9.51 16.55
CA GLY A 18 11.21 -8.98 15.18
C GLY A 18 9.93 -9.18 14.35
N SER A 19 9.20 -10.30 14.54
CA SER A 19 7.93 -10.56 13.84
C SER A 19 6.81 -9.67 14.37
N THR A 20 6.77 -9.42 15.69
CA THR A 20 5.77 -8.53 16.30
C THR A 20 5.99 -7.08 15.86
N ILE A 21 7.23 -6.59 15.92
CA ILE A 21 7.56 -5.22 15.45
C ILE A 21 7.19 -5.07 13.98
N GLY A 22 7.54 -6.03 13.12
CA GLY A 22 7.20 -6.00 11.71
C GLY A 22 5.68 -5.98 11.44
N THR A 23 4.90 -6.62 12.31
CA THR A 23 3.43 -6.60 12.23
C THR A 23 2.88 -5.25 12.67
N VAL A 24 3.35 -4.70 13.79
CA VAL A 24 2.93 -3.37 14.28
C VAL A 24 3.25 -2.28 13.27
N VAL A 25 4.47 -2.26 12.74
CA VAL A 25 4.89 -1.32 11.67
C VAL A 25 4.03 -1.51 10.43
N GLY A 26 3.75 -2.76 10.04
CA GLY A 26 2.86 -3.06 8.93
C GLY A 26 1.45 -2.50 9.13
N CYS A 27 0.83 -2.74 10.29
CA CYS A 27 -0.49 -2.20 10.64
C CYS A 27 -0.49 -0.67 10.64
N PHE A 28 0.56 -0.04 11.18
CA PHE A 28 0.69 1.40 11.19
C PHE A 28 0.78 1.98 9.78
N LEU A 29 1.58 1.37 8.89
CA LEU A 29 1.67 1.77 7.48
C LEU A 29 0.32 1.61 6.76
N ARG A 30 -0.40 0.49 6.97
CA ARG A 30 -1.73 0.29 6.39
C ARG A 30 -2.75 1.31 6.90
N PHE A 31 -2.69 1.65 8.19
CA PHE A 31 -3.54 2.69 8.76
C PHE A 31 -3.26 4.06 8.14
N LEU A 32 -1.99 4.43 7.97
CA LEU A 32 -1.63 5.68 7.28
C LEU A 32 -2.11 5.68 5.82
N GLN A 33 -1.91 4.59 5.07
CA GLN A 33 -2.44 4.44 3.71
C GLN A 33 -3.95 4.61 3.65
N PHE A 34 -4.69 4.07 4.62
CA PHE A 34 -6.13 4.26 4.72
C PHE A 34 -6.49 5.73 4.96
N VAL A 35 -5.89 6.38 5.96
CA VAL A 35 -6.16 7.78 6.32
C VAL A 35 -5.86 8.71 5.15
N PHE A 36 -4.71 8.57 4.51
CA PHE A 36 -4.35 9.37 3.36
C PHE A 36 -5.24 9.06 2.14
N GLY A 37 -5.67 7.81 1.94
CA GLY A 37 -6.64 7.48 0.89
C GLY A 37 -7.99 8.17 1.11
N ILE A 38 -8.50 8.19 2.35
CA ILE A 38 -9.73 8.92 2.70
C ILE A 38 -9.54 10.44 2.52
N ALA A 39 -8.37 10.98 2.88
CA ALA A 39 -8.06 12.38 2.66
C ALA A 39 -8.14 12.76 1.17
N VAL A 40 -7.61 11.93 0.28
CA VAL A 40 -7.71 12.10 -1.18
C VAL A 40 -9.15 12.05 -1.66
N ILE A 41 -9.96 11.12 -1.15
CA ILE A 41 -11.41 11.09 -1.46
C ILE A 41 -12.05 12.42 -1.07
N GLY A 42 -11.81 12.93 0.14
CA GLY A 42 -12.36 14.22 0.59
C GLY A 42 -11.91 15.40 -0.27
N LEU A 43 -10.62 15.44 -0.64
CA LEU A 43 -10.03 16.53 -1.42
C LEU A 43 -10.57 16.60 -2.86
N TYR A 44 -10.80 15.45 -3.51
CA TYR A 44 -11.23 15.40 -4.91
C TYR A 44 -12.74 15.16 -5.11
N ALA A 45 -13.43 14.51 -4.17
CA ALA A 45 -14.88 14.28 -4.29
C ALA A 45 -15.71 15.57 -4.11
N GLN A 46 -15.25 16.52 -3.30
CA GLN A 46 -15.88 17.85 -3.18
C GLN A 46 -15.93 18.59 -4.51
N ASP A 47 -14.92 18.36 -5.34
CA ASP A 47 -14.68 19.00 -6.62
C ASP A 47 -15.60 18.37 -7.69
N LEU A 48 -15.78 17.05 -7.68
CA LEU A 48 -16.84 16.37 -8.44
C LEU A 48 -18.24 16.84 -8.03
N LEU A 49 -18.48 17.01 -6.73
CA LEU A 49 -19.78 17.47 -6.23
C LEU A 49 -20.08 18.91 -6.68
N LYS A 50 -19.08 19.78 -6.74
CA LYS A 50 -19.20 21.14 -7.30
C LYS A 50 -19.57 21.09 -8.78
N GLN A 51 -18.90 20.25 -9.58
CA GLN A 51 -19.22 20.08 -11.01
C GLN A 51 -20.64 19.55 -11.24
N HIS A 52 -21.06 18.58 -10.43
CA HIS A 52 -22.40 18.05 -10.50
C HIS A 52 -23.46 19.12 -10.20
N LYS A 53 -23.24 19.94 -9.17
CA LYS A 53 -24.13 21.06 -8.80
C LYS A 53 -24.17 22.14 -9.88
N ASP A 54 -23.06 22.38 -10.57
CA ASP A 54 -22.95 23.33 -11.69
C ASP A 54 -23.55 22.78 -13.01
N GLY A 55 -24.04 21.53 -13.03
CA GLY A 55 -24.52 20.87 -14.26
C GLY A 55 -23.42 20.58 -15.28
N LYS A 56 -22.14 20.59 -14.85
CA LYS A 56 -20.99 20.30 -15.70
C LYS A 56 -20.72 18.79 -15.72
N PRO A 57 -20.22 18.24 -16.84
CA PRO A 57 -19.75 16.86 -16.86
C PRO A 57 -18.61 16.67 -15.85
N TYR A 58 -18.54 15.48 -15.25
CA TYR A 58 -17.46 15.14 -14.32
C TYR A 58 -16.11 15.14 -15.02
N ASP A 59 -15.14 15.86 -14.45
CA ASP A 59 -13.78 15.85 -14.99
C ASP A 59 -13.13 14.48 -14.72
N PRO A 60 -12.62 13.79 -15.77
CA PRO A 60 -11.99 12.48 -15.64
C PRO A 60 -10.85 12.45 -14.62
N LYS A 61 -10.12 13.56 -14.45
CA LYS A 61 -8.95 13.62 -13.54
C LYS A 61 -9.38 13.51 -12.07
N TRP A 62 -10.51 14.14 -11.71
CA TRP A 62 -11.07 14.12 -10.36
C TRP A 62 -11.74 12.79 -10.09
N THR A 63 -12.42 12.25 -11.10
CA THR A 63 -13.04 10.91 -11.04
C THR A 63 -11.99 9.82 -10.80
N TYR A 64 -10.88 9.87 -11.53
CA TYR A 64 -9.75 8.95 -11.35
C TYR A 64 -9.16 9.04 -9.94
N ALA A 65 -8.95 10.26 -9.43
CA ALA A 65 -8.42 10.49 -8.08
C ALA A 65 -9.33 9.92 -6.99
N THR A 66 -10.64 10.19 -7.06
CA THR A 66 -11.63 9.66 -6.10
C THR A 66 -11.76 8.15 -6.18
N ALA A 67 -11.73 7.56 -7.38
CA ALA A 67 -11.79 6.11 -7.56
C ALA A 67 -10.53 5.42 -6.99
N LEU A 68 -9.34 5.96 -7.26
CA LEU A 68 -8.08 5.45 -6.70
C LEU A 68 -8.03 5.59 -5.18
N GLY A 69 -8.48 6.73 -4.63
CA GLY A 69 -8.62 6.92 -3.19
C GLY A 69 -9.51 5.85 -2.56
N THR A 70 -10.68 5.60 -3.15
CA THR A 70 -11.63 4.58 -2.65
C THR A 70 -11.05 3.17 -2.73
N LEU A 71 -10.45 2.81 -3.88
CA LEU A 71 -9.85 1.49 -4.08
C LEU A 71 -8.68 1.25 -3.11
N SER A 72 -7.80 2.23 -2.97
CA SER A 72 -6.64 2.15 -2.08
C SER A 72 -7.05 2.10 -0.60
N SER A 73 -8.02 2.91 -0.16
CA SER A 73 -8.57 2.84 1.20
C SER A 73 -9.20 1.48 1.49
N PHE A 74 -9.97 0.94 0.54
CA PHE A 74 -10.60 -0.38 0.67
C PHE A 74 -9.55 -1.49 0.86
N PHE A 75 -8.49 -1.50 0.06
CA PHE A 75 -7.43 -2.50 0.23
C PHE A 75 -6.59 -2.26 1.48
N ALA A 76 -6.30 -1.01 1.84
CA ALA A 76 -5.56 -0.67 3.05
C ALA A 76 -6.29 -1.17 4.31
N ILE A 77 -7.62 -1.00 4.39
CA ILE A 77 -8.39 -1.50 5.52
C ILE A 77 -8.47 -3.03 5.56
N ILE A 78 -8.58 -3.70 4.41
CA ILE A 78 -8.53 -5.17 4.34
C ILE A 78 -7.20 -5.67 4.90
N TYR A 79 -6.08 -5.13 4.45
CA TYR A 79 -4.76 -5.55 4.94
C TYR A 79 -4.47 -5.14 6.38
N PHE A 80 -5.14 -4.11 6.89
CA PHE A 80 -5.10 -3.75 8.30
C PHE A 80 -5.86 -4.76 9.17
N ILE A 81 -7.01 -5.25 8.70
CA ILE A 81 -7.88 -6.17 9.46
C ILE A 81 -7.36 -7.62 9.44
N ILE A 82 -6.76 -8.08 8.33
CA ILE A 82 -6.23 -9.44 8.19
C ILE A 82 -5.36 -9.89 9.37
N PRO A 83 -4.32 -9.15 9.82
CA PRO A 83 -3.51 -9.55 10.97
C PRO A 83 -4.27 -9.53 12.31
N LEU A 84 -5.36 -8.76 12.42
CA LEU A 84 -6.19 -8.69 13.63
C LEU A 84 -7.17 -9.87 13.74
N VAL A 85 -7.79 -10.25 12.62
CA VAL A 85 -8.82 -11.32 12.57
C VAL A 85 -8.20 -12.70 12.41
N ILE A 86 -7.13 -12.82 11.61
CA ILE A 86 -6.49 -14.11 11.34
C ILE A 86 -5.36 -14.33 12.36
N SER A 87 -5.74 -14.77 13.55
CA SER A 87 -4.83 -15.08 14.66
C SER A 87 -3.98 -16.35 14.45
N GLY A 88 -3.68 -16.76 13.20
CA GLY A 88 -2.92 -17.98 12.87
C GLY A 88 -1.65 -17.73 12.03
N PRO A 89 -0.69 -18.66 12.01
CA PRO A 89 0.50 -18.59 11.12
C PRO A 89 0.11 -18.51 9.64
N LEU A 90 -1.17 -18.68 9.30
CA LEU A 90 -1.73 -18.38 7.99
C LEU A 90 -1.45 -16.96 7.51
N ALA A 91 -1.46 -15.95 8.39
CA ALA A 91 -1.17 -14.57 8.00
C ALA A 91 0.29 -14.39 7.50
N LEU A 92 1.18 -15.32 7.86
CA LEU A 92 2.58 -15.34 7.44
C LEU A 92 2.84 -16.37 6.33
N LEU A 93 1.81 -17.05 5.81
CA LEU A 93 2.00 -17.97 4.70
C LEU A 93 2.58 -17.21 3.50
N PRO A 94 3.70 -17.68 2.92
CA PRO A 94 4.30 -17.07 1.72
C PRO A 94 3.29 -16.92 0.56
N ARG A 95 2.22 -17.71 0.56
CA ARG A 95 1.11 -17.64 -0.39
C ARG A 95 0.36 -16.31 -0.37
N PHE A 96 0.29 -15.60 0.75
CA PHE A 96 -0.32 -14.26 0.82
C PHE A 96 0.63 -13.12 0.45
N ASN A 97 1.96 -13.36 0.47
CA ASN A 97 2.93 -12.32 0.13
C ASN A 97 2.94 -11.97 -1.36
N LEU A 98 2.69 -12.95 -2.24
CA LEU A 98 2.71 -12.73 -3.69
C LEU A 98 1.53 -11.86 -4.16
N PRO A 99 0.26 -12.14 -3.79
CA PRO A 99 -0.86 -11.26 -4.13
C PRO A 99 -0.72 -9.86 -3.52
N ASN A 100 -0.21 -9.76 -2.28
CA ASN A 100 0.02 -8.46 -1.63
C ASN A 100 1.07 -7.63 -2.38
N LEU A 101 2.18 -8.25 -2.82
CA LEU A 101 3.20 -7.56 -3.61
C LEU A 101 2.62 -7.04 -4.93
N MET A 102 1.89 -7.87 -5.67
CA MET A 102 1.28 -7.49 -6.94
C MET A 102 0.33 -6.31 -6.76
N LEU A 103 -0.54 -6.38 -5.76
CA LEU A 103 -1.52 -5.33 -5.51
C LEU A 103 -0.87 -4.03 -5.01
N ASP A 104 0.10 -4.11 -4.08
CA ASP A 104 0.84 -2.93 -3.63
C ASP A 104 1.57 -2.27 -4.81
N SER A 105 2.15 -3.04 -5.72
CA SER A 105 2.79 -2.54 -6.94
C SER A 105 1.79 -1.88 -7.90
N ILE A 106 0.63 -2.51 -8.15
CA ILE A 106 -0.41 -1.94 -9.01
C ILE A 106 -0.91 -0.60 -8.44
N ILE A 107 -1.25 -0.57 -7.14
CA ILE A 107 -1.72 0.64 -6.48
C ILE A 107 -0.63 1.73 -6.48
N SER A 108 0.63 1.36 -6.26
CA SER A 108 1.76 2.30 -6.37
C SER A 108 1.87 2.92 -7.77
N ILE A 109 1.73 2.13 -8.84
CA ILE A 109 1.75 2.64 -10.21
C ILE A 109 0.56 3.58 -10.45
N LEU A 110 -0.63 3.24 -9.97
CA LEU A 110 -1.80 4.11 -10.08
C LEU A 110 -1.59 5.45 -9.34
N TRP A 111 -0.99 5.44 -8.15
CA TRP A 111 -0.61 6.65 -7.43
C TRP A 111 0.47 7.44 -8.15
N LEU A 112 1.43 6.77 -8.78
CA LEU A 112 2.46 7.42 -9.59
C LEU A 112 1.83 8.14 -10.79
N THR A 113 0.87 7.52 -11.46
CA THR A 113 0.10 8.16 -12.54
C THR A 113 -0.70 9.36 -12.01
N LEU A 114 -1.38 9.22 -10.86
CA LEU A 114 -2.13 10.33 -10.25
C LEU A 114 -1.20 11.51 -9.93
N PHE A 115 -0.13 11.23 -9.20
CA PHE A 115 0.89 12.21 -8.85
C PHE A 115 1.52 12.83 -10.11
N GLY A 116 1.74 12.07 -11.17
CA GLY A 116 2.23 12.59 -12.45
C GLY A 116 1.27 13.58 -13.11
N ILE A 117 -0.03 13.28 -13.12
CA ILE A 117 -1.08 14.15 -13.69
C ILE A 117 -1.19 15.45 -12.88
N PHE A 118 -1.39 15.34 -11.56
CA PHE A 118 -1.60 16.49 -10.68
C PHE A 118 -0.30 17.27 -10.43
N GLY A 119 0.84 16.58 -10.30
CA GLY A 119 2.15 17.18 -10.16
C GLY A 119 2.50 18.07 -11.35
N LYS A 120 2.30 17.60 -12.58
CA LYS A 120 2.51 18.42 -13.78
C LYS A 120 1.58 19.64 -13.85
N MET A 121 0.35 19.52 -13.35
CA MET A 121 -0.66 20.57 -13.45
C MET A 121 -0.50 21.68 -12.39
N TYR A 122 -0.04 21.33 -11.19
CA TYR A 122 -0.10 22.21 -10.02
C TYR A 122 1.28 22.60 -9.46
N ILE A 123 2.33 21.78 -9.65
CA ILE A 123 3.68 22.11 -9.11
C ILE A 123 4.31 23.27 -9.89
N SER A 124 4.14 23.32 -11.21
CA SER A 124 4.73 24.36 -12.06
C SER A 124 3.96 25.67 -12.05
N LYS A 125 2.80 25.75 -11.37
CA LYS A 125 2.00 26.97 -11.30
C LYS A 125 2.36 27.77 -10.05
N GLU A 126 2.71 29.02 -10.29
CA GLU A 126 2.82 30.03 -9.24
C GLU A 126 1.42 30.33 -8.72
N ALA A 127 1.21 30.16 -7.42
CA ALA A 127 -0.06 30.50 -6.79
C ALA A 127 -0.01 31.99 -6.45
N THR A 128 -0.91 32.78 -7.04
CA THR A 128 -1.14 34.13 -6.53
C THR A 128 -1.90 34.01 -5.19
N GLU A 129 -1.68 34.93 -4.25
CA GLU A 129 -2.23 34.85 -2.88
C GLU A 129 -3.78 34.74 -2.83
N GLY A 130 -4.47 35.04 -3.93
CA GLY A 130 -5.93 34.89 -4.06
C GLY A 130 -6.40 33.51 -4.55
N ASP A 131 -5.53 32.65 -5.05
CA ASP A 131 -5.92 31.37 -5.66
C ASP A 131 -6.03 30.25 -4.60
N VAL A 132 -7.00 30.39 -3.69
CA VAL A 132 -7.25 29.40 -2.61
C VAL A 132 -7.41 27.98 -3.17
N ASP A 133 -8.09 27.83 -4.32
CA ASP A 133 -8.28 26.55 -5.00
C ASP A 133 -6.93 25.96 -5.49
N LEU A 134 -6.00 26.80 -5.96
CA LEU A 134 -4.67 26.35 -6.40
C LEU A 134 -3.80 25.93 -5.23
N ILE A 135 -3.81 26.68 -4.13
CA ILE A 135 -3.09 26.32 -2.90
C ILE A 135 -3.60 24.98 -2.35
N ARG A 136 -4.93 24.81 -2.32
CA ARG A 136 -5.57 23.55 -1.92
C ARG A 136 -5.14 22.37 -2.79
N MET A 137 -5.07 22.56 -4.11
CA MET A 137 -4.64 21.52 -5.05
C MET A 137 -3.13 21.23 -4.96
N LYS A 138 -2.29 22.24 -4.65
CA LYS A 138 -0.86 21.99 -4.37
C LYS A 138 -0.69 21.13 -3.12
N ASN A 139 -1.49 21.36 -2.08
CA ASN A 139 -1.48 20.53 -0.88
C ASN A 139 -2.00 19.11 -1.17
N SER A 140 -3.01 18.93 -2.03
CA SER A 140 -3.49 17.60 -2.39
C SER A 140 -2.44 16.78 -3.15
N VAL A 141 -1.63 17.41 -4.00
CA VAL A 141 -0.52 16.74 -4.69
C VAL A 141 0.51 16.15 -3.71
N TRP A 142 0.79 16.84 -2.60
CA TRP A 142 1.68 16.32 -1.56
C TRP A 142 1.08 15.13 -0.82
N VAL A 143 -0.24 15.13 -0.62
CA VAL A 143 -0.96 13.98 -0.06
C VAL A 143 -0.87 12.78 -1.00
N ASP A 144 -1.03 12.99 -2.31
CA ASP A 144 -0.87 11.94 -3.32
C ASP A 144 0.55 11.37 -3.32
N MET A 145 1.56 12.23 -3.18
CA MET A 145 2.97 11.82 -3.07
C MET A 145 3.25 11.01 -1.81
N ALA A 146 2.66 11.40 -0.67
CA ALA A 146 2.78 10.66 0.58
C ALA A 146 2.16 9.26 0.45
N ASN A 147 0.98 9.15 -0.14
CA ASN A 147 0.36 7.86 -0.47
C ASN A 147 1.25 7.02 -1.37
N LEU A 148 1.76 7.59 -2.47
CA LEU A 148 2.69 6.91 -3.38
C LEU A 148 3.90 6.35 -2.62
N ALA A 149 4.51 7.15 -1.75
CA ALA A 149 5.66 6.73 -0.95
C ALA A 149 5.31 5.57 -0.01
N LEU A 150 4.15 5.64 0.66
CA LEU A 150 3.68 4.57 1.55
C LEU A 150 3.43 3.26 0.79
N TRP A 151 2.70 3.30 -0.33
CA TRP A 151 2.43 2.11 -1.17
C TRP A 151 3.71 1.53 -1.76
N THR A 152 4.64 2.38 -2.19
CA THR A 152 5.94 1.95 -2.70
C THR A 152 6.78 1.31 -1.60
N ALA A 153 6.79 1.89 -0.39
CA ALA A 153 7.52 1.34 0.75
C ALA A 153 6.99 -0.05 1.13
N THR A 154 5.65 -0.25 1.16
CA THR A 154 5.07 -1.57 1.43
C THR A 154 5.35 -2.57 0.31
N ALA A 155 5.32 -2.14 -0.96
CA ALA A 155 5.68 -2.97 -2.11
C ALA A 155 7.14 -3.42 -2.05
N VAL A 156 8.07 -2.49 -1.82
CA VAL A 156 9.51 -2.78 -1.69
C VAL A 156 9.75 -3.73 -0.52
N TRP A 157 9.11 -3.49 0.63
CA TRP A 157 9.23 -4.35 1.80
C TRP A 157 8.68 -5.77 1.54
N ALA A 158 7.56 -5.90 0.81
CA ALA A 158 7.06 -7.19 0.35
C ALA A 158 8.03 -7.88 -0.62
N GLY A 159 8.59 -7.16 -1.58
CA GLY A 159 9.55 -7.67 -2.55
C GLY A 159 10.85 -8.15 -1.90
N VAL A 160 11.39 -7.38 -0.96
CA VAL A 160 12.59 -7.75 -0.19
C VAL A 160 12.35 -9.02 0.63
N ARG A 161 11.18 -9.16 1.28
CA ARG A 161 10.84 -10.40 2.01
C ARG A 161 10.71 -11.60 1.08
N TYR A 162 10.05 -11.44 -0.07
CA TYR A 162 9.91 -12.48 -1.07
C TYR A 162 11.28 -12.96 -1.59
N TRP A 163 12.18 -12.03 -1.92
CA TRP A 163 13.51 -12.36 -2.40
C TRP A 163 14.37 -13.08 -1.35
N LYS A 164 14.28 -12.67 -0.08
CA LYS A 164 14.95 -13.35 1.04
C LYS A 164 14.45 -14.78 1.26
N CYS A 165 13.14 -15.02 1.15
CA CYS A 165 12.57 -16.37 1.24
C CYS A 165 13.04 -17.27 0.07
N GLY A 166 13.06 -16.74 -1.15
CA GLY A 166 13.55 -17.49 -2.32
C GLY A 166 15.04 -17.85 -2.24
N LYS A 167 15.87 -17.00 -1.63
CA LYS A 167 17.29 -17.27 -1.40
C LYS A 167 17.51 -18.38 -0.36
N GLY A 168 16.72 -18.39 0.71
CA GLY A 168 16.77 -19.43 1.75
C GLY A 168 16.45 -20.82 1.23
N SER A 169 15.34 -20.97 0.48
CA SER A 169 14.95 -22.26 -0.09
C SER A 169 15.94 -22.79 -1.14
N ARG A 170 16.64 -21.89 -1.85
CA ARG A 170 17.69 -22.29 -2.81
C ARG A 170 18.96 -22.75 -2.11
N ALA A 171 19.32 -22.15 -0.97
CA ALA A 171 20.44 -22.59 -0.15
C ALA A 171 20.17 -23.96 0.48
N GLU A 172 19.00 -24.15 1.08
CA GLU A 172 18.59 -25.42 1.69
C GLU A 172 18.56 -26.57 0.66
N LYS A 173 18.06 -26.30 -0.55
CA LYS A 173 18.10 -27.28 -1.65
C LYS A 173 19.54 -27.64 -2.03
N LYS A 174 20.44 -26.66 -2.13
CA LYS A 174 21.86 -26.90 -2.45
C LYS A 174 22.56 -27.72 -1.36
N ASP A 175 22.29 -27.43 -0.09
CA ASP A 175 22.85 -28.18 1.04
C ASP A 175 22.34 -29.63 1.07
N SER A 176 21.05 -29.85 0.73
CA SER A 176 20.47 -31.19 0.63
C SER A 176 21.05 -32.02 -0.52
N GLU A 177 21.42 -31.39 -1.65
CA GLU A 177 22.07 -32.06 -2.78
C GLU A 177 23.53 -32.41 -2.47
N MET A 178 24.24 -31.56 -1.71
CA MET A 178 25.64 -31.81 -1.31
C MET A 178 25.77 -32.88 -0.21
N GLY A 179 24.80 -32.99 0.69
CA GLY A 179 24.80 -34.02 1.75
C GLY A 179 24.43 -35.43 1.28
N GLN A 180 24.10 -35.60 0.00
CA GLN A 180 23.81 -36.90 -0.63
C GLN A 180 24.97 -37.45 -1.47
N ILE A 181 26.11 -36.75 -1.52
CA ILE A 181 27.36 -37.17 -2.18
C ILE A 181 28.39 -37.51 -1.10
#